data_AF-A0A085MQV1-F1
#
_entry.id   AF-A0A085MQV1-F1
#
_cell.length_a   1.000
_cell.length_b   1.000
_cell.length_c   1.000
_cell.angle_alpha   90.00
_cell.angle_beta   90.00
_cell.angle_gamma   90.00
#
_symmetry.space_group_name_H-M   'P 1'
#
loop_
_entity.id
_entity.type
_entity.pdbx_description
1 polymer ?
#
loop_
_entity_poly.entity_id
_entity_poly.type
_entity_poly.pdbx_seq_one_letter_code
_entity_poly.pdbx_strand_id
1 'polypeptide(L)'
;MEKSLDLRLIPEYDGTARQSIAEWLEKVELVCKLRGIDNIADVIPLRLTDGAFAVYLHILKIHEAVYIWWLQRAGVLVRSRH
;
A
#
# COMPACT_ATOMS: atom_id res chain seq x y z
N MET A 1 10.99 22.34 -9.08
CA MET A 1 11.36 21.16 -9.89
C MET A 1 10.74 19.97 -9.22
N GLU A 2 9.60 19.48 -9.73
CA GLU A 2 9.03 18.25 -9.21
C GLU A 2 10.03 17.12 -9.47
N LYS A 3 10.55 16.53 -8.39
CA LYS A 3 11.42 15.37 -8.49
C LYS A 3 10.52 14.17 -8.72
N SER A 4 10.31 13.80 -9.99
CA SER A 4 9.61 12.56 -10.32
C SER A 4 10.38 11.36 -9.76
N LEU A 5 9.69 10.48 -9.04
CA LEU A 5 10.26 9.21 -8.60
C LEU A 5 10.44 8.28 -9.80
N ASP A 6 11.69 7.94 -10.13
CA ASP A 6 11.94 6.82 -11.05
C ASP A 6 11.72 5.50 -10.29
N LEU A 7 10.53 4.93 -10.47
CA LEU A 7 10.09 3.69 -9.83
C LEU A 7 10.98 2.49 -10.14
N ARG A 8 11.76 2.52 -11.22
CA ARG A 8 12.70 1.45 -11.59
C ARG A 8 13.85 1.29 -10.59
N LEU A 9 14.10 2.30 -9.75
CA LEU A 9 15.08 2.21 -8.66
C LEU A 9 14.64 1.24 -7.56
N ILE A 10 13.33 0.97 -7.47
CA ILE A 10 12.73 0.05 -6.52
C ILE A 10 12.40 -1.25 -7.26
N PRO A 11 12.92 -2.41 -6.83
CA PRO A 11 12.55 -3.69 -7.44
C PRO A 11 11.07 -4.00 -7.21
N GLU A 12 10.49 -4.83 -8.07
CA GLU A 12 9.13 -5.35 -7.84
C GLU A 12 9.15 -6.42 -6.75
N TYR A 13 8.03 -6.53 -6.02
CA TYR A 13 7.82 -7.58 -5.03
C TYR A 13 6.55 -8.34 -5.36
N ASP A 14 6.68 -9.64 -5.60
CA ASP A 14 5.60 -10.54 -6.00
C ASP A 14 4.99 -11.31 -4.81
N GLY A 15 5.63 -11.26 -3.64
CA GLY A 15 5.22 -12.01 -2.45
C GLY A 15 5.83 -13.41 -2.35
N THR A 16 6.77 -13.76 -3.23
CA THR A 16 7.47 -15.04 -3.19
C THR A 16 8.66 -15.00 -2.22
N ALA A 17 9.07 -16.16 -1.71
CA ALA A 17 10.21 -16.29 -0.80
C ALA A 17 11.58 -16.00 -1.48
N ARG A 18 11.61 -15.60 -2.76
CA ARG A 18 12.83 -15.28 -3.50
C ARG A 18 13.48 -13.98 -3.01
N GLN A 19 12.68 -13.06 -2.49
CA GLN A 19 13.13 -11.82 -1.91
C GLN A 19 12.54 -11.65 -0.52
N SER A 20 13.35 -11.25 0.44
CA SER A 20 12.86 -10.89 1.77
C SER A 20 12.03 -9.60 1.68
N ILE A 21 10.82 -9.62 2.26
CA ILE A 21 9.99 -8.42 2.37
C ILE A 21 10.69 -7.30 3.14
N ALA A 22 11.50 -7.65 4.16
CA ALA A 22 12.22 -6.67 4.96
C ALA A 22 13.29 -5.95 4.12
N GLU A 23 14.11 -6.70 3.38
CA GLU A 23 15.14 -6.14 2.50
C GLU A 23 14.52 -5.30 1.37
N TRP A 24 13.40 -5.77 0.82
CA TRP A 24 12.65 -5.00 -0.18
C TRP A 24 12.16 -3.67 0.39
N LEU A 25 11.56 -3.69 1.58
CA LEU A 25 11.02 -2.51 2.24
C LEU A 25 12.12 -1.51 2.62
N GLU A 26 13.25 -1.97 3.18
CA GLU A 26 14.40 -1.12 3.48
C GLU A 26 14.88 -0.36 2.23
N LYS A 27 14.89 -1.03 1.07
CA LYS A 27 15.25 -0.40 -0.21
C LYS A 27 14.21 0.64 -0.66
N VAL A 28 12.92 0.35 -0.50
CA VAL A 28 11.84 1.32 -0.77
C VAL A 28 12.04 2.56 0.10
N GLU A 29 12.23 2.38 1.41
CA GLU A 29 12.42 3.46 2.38
C GLU A 29 13.63 4.33 2.04
N LEU A 30 14.77 3.71 1.70
CA LEU A 30 15.98 4.42 1.32
C LEU A 30 15.77 5.26 0.04
N VAL A 31 15.13 4.69 -0.99
CA VAL A 31 14.87 5.42 -2.25
C VAL A 31 13.91 6.58 -2.02
N CYS A 32 12.83 6.38 -1.25
CA CYS A 32 11.88 7.43 -0.89
C CYS A 32 12.58 8.58 -0.17
N LYS A 33 13.42 8.27 0.83
CA LYS A 33 14.21 9.27 1.56
C LYS A 33 15.14 10.08 0.65
N LEU A 34 15.86 9.41 -0.26
CA LEU A 34 16.76 10.08 -1.20
C LEU A 34 16.03 10.96 -2.23
N ARG A 35 14.75 10.66 -2.51
CA ARG A 35 13.91 11.41 -3.45
C ARG A 35 13.05 12.47 -2.78
N GLY A 36 13.00 12.51 -1.44
CA GLY A 36 12.17 13.45 -0.68
C GLY A 36 10.70 13.08 -0.71
N ILE A 37 10.39 11.78 -0.64
CA ILE A 37 9.03 11.25 -0.58
C ILE A 37 8.73 10.92 0.87
N ASP A 38 7.76 11.64 1.43
CA ASP A 38 7.38 11.49 2.83
C ASP A 38 6.40 10.32 3.04
N ASN A 39 5.48 10.13 2.10
CA ASN A 39 4.48 9.07 2.20
C ASN A 39 4.89 7.81 1.44
N ILE A 40 5.56 6.91 2.14
CA ILE A 40 6.02 5.62 1.59
C ILE A 40 4.84 4.72 1.21
N ALA A 41 3.69 4.88 1.87
CA ALA A 41 2.49 4.09 1.60
C ALA A 41 1.93 4.32 0.19
N ASP A 42 2.24 5.46 -0.44
CA ASP A 42 1.86 5.75 -1.83
C ASP A 42 2.77 5.05 -2.85
N VAL A 43 4.00 4.68 -2.44
CA VAL A 43 5.00 4.06 -3.31
C VAL A 43 4.92 2.54 -3.28
N ILE A 44 4.66 1.95 -2.11
CA ILE A 44 4.57 0.50 -1.91
C ILE A 44 3.68 -0.15 -2.99
N PRO A 45 2.42 0.27 -3.21
CA PRO A 45 1.50 -0.40 -4.14
C PRO A 45 1.98 -0.39 -5.59
N LEU A 46 2.75 0.63 -5.98
CA LEU A 46 3.25 0.81 -7.35
C LEU A 46 4.31 -0.23 -7.72
N ARG A 47 4.90 -0.90 -6.73
CA ARG A 47 5.98 -1.89 -6.91
C ARG A 47 5.59 -3.28 -6.37
N LEU A 48 4.36 -3.45 -5.89
CA LEU A 48 3.81 -4.78 -5.64
C LEU A 48 3.30 -5.37 -6.95
N THR A 49 3.49 -6.66 -7.12
CA THR A 49 3.02 -7.42 -8.28
C THR A 49 2.35 -8.71 -7.83
N ASP A 50 1.63 -9.37 -8.74
CA ASP A 50 0.98 -10.67 -8.52
C ASP A 50 0.26 -10.81 -7.16
N GLY A 51 0.59 -11.85 -6.40
CA GLY A 51 -0.05 -12.18 -5.14
C GLY A 51 0.12 -11.10 -4.08
N ALA A 52 1.26 -10.40 -4.03
CA ALA A 52 1.47 -9.32 -3.08
C ALA A 52 0.55 -8.14 -3.32
N PHE A 53 0.34 -7.75 -4.58
CA PHE A 53 -0.61 -6.68 -4.92
C PHE A 53 -2.05 -7.08 -4.59
N ALA A 54 -2.43 -8.33 -4.88
CA ALA A 54 -3.76 -8.85 -4.56
C ALA A 54 -4.06 -8.83 -3.05
N VAL A 55 -3.09 -9.26 -2.23
CA VAL A 55 -3.20 -9.22 -0.76
C VAL A 55 -3.32 -7.79 -0.24
N TYR A 56 -2.50 -6.87 -0.76
CA TYR A 56 -2.56 -5.46 -0.37
C TYR A 56 -3.94 -4.85 -0.64
N LEU A 57 -4.50 -5.09 -1.83
CA LEU A 57 -5.86 -4.65 -2.16
C LEU A 57 -6.93 -5.28 -1.27
N HIS A 58 -6.76 -6.54 -0.88
CA HIS A 58 -7.71 -7.22 0.00
C HIS A 58 -7.70 -6.59 1.40
N ILE A 59 -6.52 -6.27 1.94
CA ILE A 59 -6.37 -5.60 3.23
C ILE A 59 -7.02 -4.21 3.21
N LEU A 60 -6.83 -3.43 2.14
CA LEU A 60 -7.48 -2.12 2.00
C LEU A 60 -9.01 -2.24 2.03
N LYS A 61 -9.57 -3.19 1.29
CA LYS A 61 -11.02 -3.45 1.26
C LYS A 61 -11.55 -3.89 2.63
N ILE A 62 -10.79 -4.75 3.34
CA ILE A 62 -11.15 -5.16 4.70
C ILE A 62 -11.13 -3.95 5.63
N HIS A 63 -10.09 -3.12 5.57
CA HIS A 63 -9.98 -1.94 6.43
C HIS A 63 -11.16 -0.98 6.21
N GLU A 64 -11.52 -0.73 4.95
CA GLU A 64 -12.71 0.05 4.59
C GLU A 64 -14.00 -0.60 5.12
N ALA A 65 -14.18 -1.91 4.90
CA ALA A 65 -15.37 -2.63 5.35
C ALA A 65 -15.50 -2.64 6.89
N VAL A 66 -14.40 -2.81 7.62
CA VAL A 66 -14.35 -2.76 9.09
C VAL A 66 -14.68 -1.36 9.58
N TYR A 67 -14.15 -0.32 8.94
CA TYR A 67 -14.44 1.05 9.28
C TYR A 67 -15.92 1.39 9.05
N ILE A 68 -16.48 1.01 7.89
CA ILE A 68 -17.90 1.18 7.57
C ILE A 68 -18.77 0.41 8.57
N TRP A 69 -18.41 -0.83 8.89
CA TRP A 69 -19.12 -1.63 9.88
C TRP A 69 -19.11 -0.95 11.26
N TRP A 70 -17.96 -0.42 11.66
CA TRP A 70 -17.83 0.32 12.92
C TRP A 70 -18.72 1.58 12.91
N LEU A 71 -18.73 2.36 11.83
CA LEU A 71 -19.58 3.54 11.70
C LEU A 71 -21.08 3.21 11.77
N GLN A 72 -21.50 2.11 11.15
CA GLN A 72 -22.88 1.63 11.22
C GLN A 72 -23.24 1.24 12.66
N ARG A 73 -22.35 0.55 13.37
CA ARG A 73 -22.56 0.15 14.77
C ARG A 73 -22.57 1.34 15.72
N ALA A 74 -21.75 2.36 15.46
CA ALA A 74 -21.72 3.60 16.23
C ALA A 74 -22.90 4.54 15.92
N GLY A 75 -23.77 4.18 14.97
CA GLY A 75 -24.91 5.00 14.56
C GLY A 75 -24.53 6.25 13.75
N VAL A 76 -23.28 6.33 13.29
CA VAL A 76 -22.73 7.49 12.54
C VAL A 76 -23.09 7.42 11.06
N LEU A 77 -23.30 6.21 10.52
CA LEU A 77 -23.65 5.99 9.11
C LEU A 77 -24.97 5.24 8.96
N VAL A 78 -25.99 5.87 8.38
CA VAL A 78 -27.28 5.23 8.05
C VAL A 78 -27.21 4.66 6.63
N ARG A 79 -27.34 3.34 6.51
CA ARG A 79 -27.31 2.66 5.21
C ARG A 79 -28.62 2.90 4.47
N SER A 80 -28.62 3.73 3.41
CA SER A 80 -29.76 3.79 2.49
C SER A 80 -29.86 2.46 1.75
N ARG A 81 -30.99 1.77 1.91
CA ARG A 81 -31.32 0.58 1.11
C ARG A 81 -31.77 1.07 -0.27
N HIS A 82 -30.98 0.82 -1.31
CA HIS A 82 -31.44 0.79 -2.68
C HIS A 82 -31.47 -0.66 -3.16
#